data_AF-A0A3Q2NXX5-F1
#
_entry.id   AF-A0A3Q2NXX5-F1
#
_cell.length_a   1.000
_cell.length_b   1.000
_cell.length_c   1.000
_cell.angle_alpha   90.00
_cell.angle_beta   90.00
_cell.angle_gamma   90.00
#
_symmetry.space_group_name_H-M   'P 1'
#
loop_
_entity.id
_entity.type
_entity.pdbx_description
1 polymer ?
#
loop_
_entity_poly.entity_id
_entity_poly.type
_entity_poly.pdbx_seq_one_letter_code
_entity_poly.pdbx_strand_id
1 'polypeptide(L)'
;ILTLEELKSLRKKYNVKLKNLQKSDSGIYTAKTVAPTEQKLSEYNVTVQDPVSQPYLYIDSVSSTSSSCNFTAICSTEDSSIRSSIRCDNKICHQDEGKRSVVTQSGASLHMFLSHSSIICNSSNQVSWSEKIVEIQQNVQISNLKVFYLFKRHHKCFRSKTLRDERMAHLEG
;
A
#
# COMPACT_ATOMS: atom_id res chain seq x y z
N ILE A 1 46.04 -5.34 -38.25
CA ILE A 1 46.13 -5.48 -36.78
C ILE A 1 44.92 -4.75 -36.23
N LEU A 2 43.90 -5.49 -35.78
CA LEU A 2 42.76 -4.87 -35.10
C LEU A 2 43.23 -4.48 -33.69
N THR A 3 42.95 -3.24 -33.31
CA THR A 3 43.43 -2.65 -32.05
C THR A 3 42.63 -3.18 -30.86
N LEU A 4 43.23 -3.17 -29.66
CA LEU A 4 42.59 -3.59 -28.40
C LEU A 4 41.28 -2.84 -28.10
N GLU A 5 41.07 -1.67 -28.70
CA GLU A 5 39.82 -0.91 -28.62
C GLU A 5 38.69 -1.52 -29.47
N GLU A 6 39.00 -2.11 -30.63
CA GLU A 6 38.04 -2.83 -31.48
C GLU A 6 37.59 -4.16 -30.84
N LEU A 7 38.45 -4.79 -30.03
CA LEU A 7 38.10 -5.98 -29.22
C LEU A 7 37.17 -5.67 -28.04
N LYS A 8 37.17 -4.43 -27.51
CA LYS A 8 36.18 -3.99 -26.51
C LYS A 8 34.78 -3.80 -27.11
N SER A 9 34.66 -3.75 -28.45
CA SER A 9 33.46 -3.31 -29.19
C SER A 9 32.41 -4.40 -29.46
N LEU A 10 32.69 -5.69 -29.27
CA LEU A 10 31.73 -6.75 -29.62
C LEU A 10 31.34 -7.67 -28.45
N ARG A 11 31.05 -7.11 -27.27
CA ARG A 11 30.17 -7.83 -26.32
C ARG A 11 28.77 -7.87 -26.93
N LYS A 12 28.48 -8.92 -27.69
CA LYS A 12 27.12 -9.21 -28.17
C LYS A 12 26.20 -9.26 -26.94
N LYS A 13 25.26 -8.31 -26.89
CA LYS A 13 24.22 -8.28 -25.86
C LYS A 13 23.03 -9.05 -26.40
N TYR A 14 22.53 -9.97 -25.60
CA TYR A 14 21.31 -10.71 -25.88
C TYR A 14 20.21 -10.22 -24.95
N ASN A 15 19.02 -10.01 -25.50
CA ASN A 15 17.84 -9.61 -24.73
C ASN A 15 16.72 -10.63 -24.94
N VAL A 16 16.08 -11.04 -23.85
CA VAL A 16 14.90 -11.89 -23.88
C VAL A 16 13.71 -11.05 -23.44
N LYS A 17 12.62 -11.08 -24.23
CA LYS A 17 11.36 -10.44 -23.87
C LYS A 17 10.31 -11.51 -23.67
N LEU A 18 9.85 -11.65 -22.44
CA LEU A 18 8.74 -12.51 -22.08
C LEU A 18 7.41 -11.74 -22.23
N LYS A 19 6.37 -12.40 -22.74
CA LYS A 19 5.02 -11.81 -22.94
C LYS A 19 3.97 -12.81 -22.48
N ASN A 20 2.80 -12.31 -22.09
CA ASN A 20 1.63 -13.11 -21.69
C ASN A 20 1.93 -14.11 -20.56
N LEU A 21 2.78 -13.69 -19.62
CA LEU A 21 3.25 -14.51 -18.51
C LEU A 21 2.10 -14.88 -17.56
N GLN A 22 2.15 -16.11 -17.06
CA GLN A 22 1.33 -16.64 -15.98
C GLN A 22 2.18 -16.79 -14.72
N LYS A 23 1.55 -16.89 -13.54
CA LYS A 23 2.28 -17.12 -12.28
C LYS A 23 3.20 -18.33 -12.32
N SER A 24 2.77 -19.40 -13.00
CA SER A 24 3.54 -20.64 -13.21
C SER A 24 4.84 -20.44 -13.98
N ASP A 25 4.98 -19.33 -14.71
CA ASP A 25 6.19 -19.01 -15.46
C ASP A 25 7.26 -18.36 -14.57
N SER A 26 6.99 -18.16 -13.28
CA SER A 26 7.98 -17.70 -12.30
C SER A 26 9.03 -18.79 -12.05
N GLY A 27 10.29 -18.39 -11.90
CA GLY A 27 11.37 -19.31 -11.63
C GLY A 27 12.73 -18.80 -12.09
N ILE A 28 13.71 -19.70 -12.13
CA ILE A 28 15.07 -19.39 -12.54
C ILE A 28 15.17 -19.52 -14.07
N TYR A 29 15.52 -18.42 -14.74
CA TYR A 29 15.82 -18.38 -16.16
C TYR A 29 17.34 -18.35 -16.34
N THR A 30 17.88 -19.42 -16.94
CA THR A 30 19.32 -19.58 -17.15
C THR A 30 19.67 -19.29 -18.61
N ALA A 31 20.58 -18.34 -18.84
CA ALA A 31 21.19 -18.14 -20.17
C ALA A 31 22.41 -19.05 -20.30
N LYS A 32 22.50 -19.79 -21.41
CA LYS A 32 23.59 -20.74 -21.66
C LYS A 32 24.08 -20.65 -23.11
N THR A 33 25.35 -20.96 -23.33
CA THR A 33 25.85 -21.34 -24.66
C THR A 33 25.49 -22.79 -24.94
N VAL A 34 25.24 -23.14 -26.20
CA VAL A 34 24.91 -24.53 -26.60
C VAL A 34 26.05 -25.20 -27.37
N ALA A 35 27.00 -24.43 -27.91
CA ALA A 35 28.15 -24.97 -28.65
C ALA A 35 29.41 -24.12 -28.49
N PRO A 36 30.63 -24.70 -28.53
CA PRO A 36 30.93 -26.14 -28.58
C PRO A 36 30.77 -26.87 -27.24
N THR A 37 30.65 -26.12 -26.14
CA THR A 37 30.38 -26.67 -24.80
C THR A 37 29.27 -25.86 -24.14
N GLU A 38 28.40 -26.53 -23.39
CA GLU A 38 27.37 -25.85 -22.61
C GLU A 38 28.02 -25.09 -21.46
N GLN A 39 27.91 -23.77 -21.49
CA GLN A 39 28.39 -22.90 -20.42
C GLN A 39 27.25 -22.01 -19.96
N LYS A 40 26.98 -22.03 -18.66
CA LYS A 40 26.06 -21.09 -18.00
C LYS A 40 26.68 -19.69 -18.00
N LEU A 41 25.96 -18.74 -18.59
CA LEU A 41 26.39 -17.35 -18.70
C LEU A 41 25.80 -16.49 -17.57
N SER A 42 24.53 -16.68 -17.26
CA SER A 42 23.83 -15.93 -16.23
C SER A 42 22.55 -16.64 -15.78
N GLU A 43 22.08 -16.27 -14.59
CA GLU A 43 20.77 -16.68 -14.07
C GLU A 43 19.98 -15.48 -13.61
N TYR A 44 18.68 -15.53 -13.84
CA TYR A 44 17.73 -14.52 -13.40
C TYR A 44 16.59 -15.21 -12.67
N ASN A 45 16.35 -14.81 -11.42
CA ASN A 45 15.13 -15.20 -10.72
C ASN A 45 14.01 -14.27 -11.16
N VAL A 46 13.04 -14.81 -11.90
CA VAL A 46 11.91 -14.06 -12.44
C VAL A 46 10.67 -14.38 -11.62
N THR A 47 10.02 -13.35 -11.10
CA THR A 47 8.75 -13.47 -10.37
C THR A 47 7.66 -12.72 -11.11
N VAL A 48 6.61 -13.45 -11.49
CA VAL A 48 5.40 -12.88 -12.08
C VAL A 48 4.47 -12.45 -10.96
N GLN A 49 4.05 -11.18 -10.98
CA GLN A 49 3.19 -10.59 -9.95
C GLN A 49 1.85 -10.19 -10.57
N ASP A 50 0.78 -10.42 -9.82
CA ASP A 50 -0.53 -9.89 -10.17
C ASP A 50 -0.61 -8.40 -9.85
N PRO A 51 -1.54 -7.66 -10.48
CA PRO A 51 -1.94 -6.36 -10.00
C PRO A 51 -2.42 -6.43 -8.54
N VAL A 52 -2.11 -5.39 -7.75
CA VAL A 52 -2.55 -5.31 -6.36
C VAL A 52 -4.02 -4.92 -6.30
N SER A 53 -4.76 -5.55 -5.39
CA SER A 53 -6.13 -5.16 -5.05
C SER A 53 -6.15 -3.86 -4.23
N GLN A 54 -7.30 -3.18 -4.20
CA GLN A 54 -7.47 -2.03 -3.31
C GLN A 54 -7.33 -2.48 -1.85
N PRO A 55 -6.47 -1.83 -1.04
CA PRO A 55 -6.34 -2.18 0.36
C PRO A 55 -7.57 -1.75 1.16
N TYR A 56 -7.81 -2.45 2.26
CA TYR A 56 -8.81 -2.07 3.26
C TYR A 56 -8.22 -1.04 4.22
N LEU A 57 -8.98 0.02 4.48
CA LEU A 57 -8.64 1.03 5.48
C LEU A 57 -9.86 1.33 6.33
N TYR A 58 -9.73 1.17 7.64
CA TYR A 58 -10.78 1.51 8.60
C TYR A 58 -10.21 1.97 9.95
N ILE A 59 -11.06 2.65 10.71
CA ILE A 59 -10.76 3.05 12.09
C ILE A 59 -11.24 1.94 13.02
N ASP A 60 -10.35 1.44 13.88
CA ASP A 60 -10.63 0.34 14.78
C ASP A 60 -11.20 0.84 16.12
N SER A 61 -10.43 1.66 16.82
CA SER A 61 -10.81 2.25 18.11
C SER A 61 -10.71 3.77 18.09
N VAL A 62 -11.59 4.42 18.86
CA VAL A 62 -11.59 5.87 19.07
C VAL A 62 -11.64 6.12 20.57
N SER A 63 -10.77 7.01 21.04
CA SER A 63 -10.76 7.52 22.41
C SER A 63 -10.70 9.04 22.35
N SER A 64 -11.29 9.69 23.36
CA SER A 64 -11.41 11.14 23.37
C SER A 64 -11.13 11.71 24.75
N THR A 65 -10.48 12.86 24.75
CA THR A 65 -10.32 13.71 25.93
C THR A 65 -10.97 15.07 25.64
N SER A 66 -11.04 15.92 26.67
CA SER A 66 -11.59 17.28 26.53
C SER A 66 -10.92 18.07 25.41
N SER A 67 -9.63 17.86 25.14
CA SER A 67 -8.83 18.56 24.13
C SER A 67 -8.45 17.73 22.90
N SER A 68 -8.38 16.40 22.99
CA SER A 68 -7.84 15.54 21.91
C SER A 68 -8.76 14.38 21.49
N CYS A 69 -8.54 13.85 20.29
CA CYS A 69 -9.05 12.56 19.83
C CYS A 69 -7.87 11.64 19.50
N ASN A 70 -7.82 10.43 20.06
CA ASN A 70 -6.83 9.43 19.65
C ASN A 70 -7.58 8.24 19.05
N PHE A 71 -7.17 7.78 17.88
CA PHE A 71 -7.77 6.62 17.24
C PHE A 71 -6.74 5.76 16.55
N THR A 72 -7.07 4.47 16.42
CA THR A 72 -6.22 3.50 15.73
C THR A 72 -6.77 3.26 14.34
N ALA A 73 -5.97 3.52 13.31
CA ALA A 73 -6.28 3.14 11.93
C ALA A 73 -5.63 1.79 11.60
N ILE A 74 -6.35 0.96 10.86
CA ILE A 74 -5.86 -0.32 10.33
C ILE A 74 -5.92 -0.27 8.81
N CYS A 75 -4.78 -0.56 8.18
CA CYS A 75 -4.60 -0.69 6.75
C CYS A 75 -4.18 -2.12 6.44
N SER A 76 -4.90 -2.83 5.58
CA SER A 76 -4.67 -4.26 5.31
C SER A 76 -4.92 -4.67 3.87
N THR A 77 -4.18 -5.70 3.44
CA THR A 77 -4.45 -6.52 2.25
C THR A 77 -5.04 -7.86 2.69
N GLU A 78 -5.24 -8.80 1.76
CA GLU A 78 -5.69 -10.16 2.08
C GLU A 78 -4.69 -10.92 2.97
N ASP A 79 -3.41 -10.59 2.87
CA ASP A 79 -2.29 -11.35 3.43
C ASP A 79 -1.44 -10.55 4.43
N SER A 80 -1.76 -9.28 4.71
CA SER A 80 -0.94 -8.42 5.58
C SER A 80 -1.73 -7.25 6.18
N SER A 81 -1.28 -6.74 7.34
CA SER A 81 -1.90 -5.58 7.99
C SER A 81 -0.88 -4.72 8.75
N ILE A 82 -1.15 -3.42 8.80
CA ILE A 82 -0.43 -2.44 9.60
C ILE A 82 -1.42 -1.59 10.39
N ARG A 83 -1.02 -1.22 11.61
CA ARG A 83 -1.82 -0.41 12.52
C ARG A 83 -1.05 0.87 12.85
N SER A 84 -1.76 1.99 13.01
CA SER A 84 -1.14 3.23 13.44
C SER A 84 -2.10 4.04 14.29
N SER A 85 -1.56 4.54 15.41
CA SER A 85 -2.22 5.47 16.30
C SER A 85 -2.10 6.89 15.76
N ILE A 86 -3.23 7.57 15.71
CA ILE A 86 -3.34 8.95 15.24
C ILE A 86 -3.98 9.77 16.34
N ARG A 87 -3.30 10.85 16.72
CA ARG A 87 -3.75 11.82 17.70
C ARG A 87 -4.11 13.12 17.02
N CYS A 88 -5.32 13.60 17.23
CA CYS A 88 -5.76 14.91 16.77
C CYS A 88 -6.00 15.85 17.96
N ASP A 89 -5.22 16.92 18.03
CA ASP A 89 -5.36 18.01 18.98
C ASP A 89 -5.98 19.20 18.23
N ASN A 90 -7.27 19.45 18.49
CA ASN A 90 -8.07 20.36 17.65
C ASN A 90 -7.93 19.95 16.15
N LYS A 91 -7.70 20.88 15.22
CA LYS A 91 -7.60 20.65 13.76
C LYS A 91 -6.33 19.96 13.28
N ILE A 92 -5.35 19.73 14.15
CA ILE A 92 -4.06 19.20 13.76
C ILE A 92 -3.99 17.75 14.21
N CYS A 93 -3.66 16.86 13.28
CA CYS A 93 -3.49 15.43 13.54
C CYS A 93 -2.03 15.03 13.38
N HIS A 94 -1.60 14.09 14.21
CA HIS A 94 -0.25 13.56 14.31
C HIS A 94 -0.31 12.03 14.30
N GLN A 95 0.68 11.40 13.67
CA GLN A 95 0.81 9.96 13.58
C GLN A 95 2.01 9.53 14.43
N ASP A 96 1.80 8.65 15.41
CA ASP A 96 2.76 8.37 16.50
C ASP A 96 4.12 7.82 16.03
N GLU A 97 4.20 7.27 14.81
CA GLU A 97 5.45 6.74 14.22
C GLU A 97 5.68 7.22 12.77
N GLY A 98 4.96 8.25 12.32
CA GLY A 98 5.00 8.67 10.92
C GLY A 98 4.66 7.54 9.94
N LYS A 99 5.30 7.51 8.77
CA LYS A 99 5.05 6.54 7.70
C LYS A 99 5.34 5.11 8.15
N ARG A 100 4.35 4.22 8.10
CA ARG A 100 4.49 2.79 8.45
C ARG A 100 4.33 1.91 7.23
N SER A 101 5.22 0.93 7.05
CA SER A 101 5.18 0.02 5.91
C SER A 101 5.54 -1.41 6.25
N VAL A 102 5.01 -2.35 5.48
CA VAL A 102 5.37 -3.78 5.52
C VAL A 102 5.41 -4.34 4.10
N VAL A 103 6.22 -5.37 3.88
CA VAL A 103 6.18 -6.17 2.65
C VAL A 103 5.17 -7.30 2.85
N THR A 104 4.23 -7.44 1.93
CA THR A 104 3.20 -8.47 1.98
C THR A 104 3.78 -9.84 1.62
N GLN A 105 3.04 -10.91 1.90
CA GLN A 105 3.46 -12.27 1.53
C GLN A 105 3.52 -12.43 -0.01
N SER A 106 2.65 -11.71 -0.71
CA SER A 106 2.63 -11.55 -2.16
C SER A 106 3.76 -10.69 -2.73
N GLY A 107 4.63 -10.12 -1.88
CA GLY A 107 5.79 -9.32 -2.31
C GLY A 107 5.46 -7.86 -2.68
N ALA A 108 4.22 -7.41 -2.43
CA ALA A 108 3.83 -6.02 -2.56
C ALA A 108 4.28 -5.21 -1.32
N SER A 109 4.37 -3.90 -1.46
CA SER A 109 4.56 -2.97 -0.35
C SER A 109 3.19 -2.44 0.10
N LEU A 110 2.90 -2.55 1.39
CA LEU A 110 1.75 -1.93 2.04
C LEU A 110 2.22 -0.80 2.93
N HIS A 111 1.71 0.40 2.72
CA HIS A 111 2.19 1.62 3.36
C HIS A 111 1.02 2.48 3.86
N MET A 112 1.08 2.94 5.11
CA MET A 112 0.06 3.81 5.72
C MET A 112 0.69 5.07 6.31
N PHE A 113 0.07 6.21 6.00
CA PHE A 113 0.56 7.49 6.46
C PHE A 113 -0.55 8.54 6.56
N LEU A 114 -0.32 9.52 7.43
CA LEU A 114 -1.14 10.72 7.51
C LEU A 114 -0.60 11.78 6.53
N SER A 115 -1.49 12.33 5.72
CA SER A 115 -1.24 13.50 4.88
C SER A 115 -2.33 14.53 5.13
N HIS A 116 -1.95 15.68 5.70
CA HIS A 116 -2.90 16.71 6.12
C HIS A 116 -3.95 16.14 7.08
N SER A 117 -5.22 16.10 6.67
CA SER A 117 -6.34 15.53 7.43
C SER A 117 -6.83 14.22 6.82
N SER A 118 -5.98 13.49 6.11
CA SER A 118 -6.35 12.25 5.44
C SER A 118 -5.38 11.13 5.77
N ILE A 119 -5.93 9.96 6.09
CA ILE A 119 -5.18 8.73 6.27
C ILE A 119 -5.14 8.04 4.92
N ILE A 120 -3.94 7.77 4.42
CA ILE A 120 -3.73 7.13 3.13
C ILE A 120 -3.11 5.78 3.39
N CYS A 121 -3.75 4.74 2.84
CA CYS A 121 -3.29 3.37 2.83
C CYS A 121 -3.04 2.97 1.38
N ASN A 122 -1.79 2.70 1.04
CA ASN A 122 -1.34 2.38 -0.31
C ASN A 122 -0.81 0.94 -0.35
N SER A 123 -1.22 0.19 -1.36
CA SER A 123 -0.60 -1.08 -1.74
C SER A 123 0.03 -0.91 -3.12
N SER A 124 1.26 -1.35 -3.31
CA SER A 124 1.96 -1.25 -4.59
C SER A 124 2.95 -2.37 -4.81
N ASN A 125 3.16 -2.71 -6.08
CA ASN A 125 4.22 -3.61 -6.52
C ASN A 125 4.82 -3.12 -7.84
N GLN A 126 5.67 -3.92 -8.46
CA GLN A 126 6.33 -3.53 -9.72
C GLN A 126 5.36 -3.41 -10.91
N VAL A 127 4.12 -3.90 -10.78
CA VAL A 127 3.12 -3.98 -11.86
C VAL A 127 2.06 -2.88 -11.71
N SER A 128 1.64 -2.58 -10.49
CA SER A 128 0.50 -1.70 -10.23
C SER A 128 0.54 -1.10 -8.83
N TRP A 129 -0.32 -0.12 -8.61
CA TRP A 129 -0.54 0.49 -7.31
C TRP A 129 -2.03 0.76 -7.10
N SER A 130 -2.46 0.75 -5.84
CA SER A 130 -3.82 1.07 -5.43
C SER A 130 -3.83 1.71 -4.06
N GLU A 131 -4.81 2.56 -3.78
CA GLU A 131 -4.92 3.22 -2.49
C GLU A 131 -6.35 3.32 -1.96
N LYS A 132 -6.44 3.49 -0.64
CA LYS A 132 -7.65 3.84 0.07
C LYS A 132 -7.36 5.04 0.96
N ILE A 133 -8.27 6.02 0.89
CA ILE A 133 -8.17 7.26 1.65
C ILE A 133 -9.36 7.33 2.61
N VAL A 134 -9.10 7.73 3.86
CA VAL A 134 -10.11 8.10 4.85
C VAL A 134 -9.84 9.52 5.31
N GLU A 135 -10.82 10.40 5.16
CA GLU A 135 -10.74 11.80 5.61
C GLU A 135 -11.11 11.94 7.09
N ILE A 136 -10.40 12.82 7.78
CA ILE A 136 -10.65 13.22 9.17
C ILE A 136 -11.35 14.59 9.12
N GLN A 137 -12.69 14.59 9.06
CA GLN A 137 -13.46 15.83 9.08
C GLN A 137 -13.90 16.22 10.50
N GLN A 138 -13.42 17.37 10.97
CA GLN A 138 -13.70 17.83 12.33
C GLN A 138 -14.92 18.76 12.45
N ASN A 139 -15.45 19.27 11.33
CA ASN A 139 -16.66 20.09 11.24
C ASN A 139 -17.48 19.61 10.04
N VAL A 140 -18.76 19.25 10.21
CA VAL A 140 -19.63 18.85 9.09
C VAL A 140 -20.88 19.74 9.03
N GLN A 141 -21.02 20.50 7.93
CA GLN A 141 -22.34 20.73 7.31
C GLN A 141 -22.59 19.58 6.32
N ILE A 142 -23.74 18.94 6.42
CA ILE A 142 -24.02 17.67 5.73
C ILE A 142 -24.44 17.98 4.28
N SER A 143 -23.61 17.60 3.31
CA SER A 143 -24.03 17.44 1.91
C SER A 143 -23.42 16.18 1.30
N ASN A 144 -24.22 15.10 1.32
CA ASN A 144 -24.21 13.95 0.42
C ASN A 144 -22.87 13.53 -0.23
N LEU A 145 -21.99 12.84 0.51
CA LEU A 145 -20.99 11.94 -0.09
C LEU A 145 -20.69 10.78 0.88
N LYS A 146 -20.41 9.58 0.35
CA LYS A 146 -20.04 8.39 1.13
C LYS A 146 -18.67 8.60 1.77
N VAL A 147 -18.60 9.06 3.00
CA VAL A 147 -17.33 9.27 3.72
C VAL A 147 -17.49 8.84 5.17
N PHE A 148 -16.49 8.13 5.69
CA PHE A 148 -16.36 7.88 7.11
C PHE A 148 -15.80 9.14 7.75
N TYR A 149 -16.50 9.70 8.73
CA TYR A 149 -16.06 10.92 9.41
C TYR A 149 -15.68 10.60 10.85
N LEU A 150 -14.56 11.17 11.29
CA LEU A 150 -14.18 11.30 12.70
C LEU A 150 -14.36 12.76 13.11
N PHE A 151 -15.45 13.07 13.83
CA PHE A 151 -15.75 14.43 14.28
C PHE A 151 -15.84 14.52 15.81
N LYS A 152 -15.49 15.69 16.35
CA LYS A 152 -15.55 15.97 17.79
C LYS A 152 -16.79 16.82 18.10
N ARG A 153 -17.67 16.35 18.98
CA ARG A 153 -18.87 17.08 19.43
C ARG A 153 -19.00 16.95 20.95
N HIS A 154 -19.21 18.07 21.66
CA HIS A 154 -19.29 18.09 23.14
C HIS A 154 -18.18 17.27 23.83
N HIS A 155 -16.93 17.45 23.40
CA HIS A 155 -15.75 16.74 23.92
C HIS A 155 -15.66 15.23 23.63
N LYS A 156 -16.59 14.65 22.86
CA LYS A 156 -16.54 13.25 22.42
C LYS A 156 -16.21 13.15 20.93
N CYS A 157 -15.44 12.12 20.54
CA CYS A 157 -15.09 11.87 19.15
C CYS A 157 -15.93 10.70 18.62
N PHE A 158 -16.58 10.90 17.48
CA PHE A 158 -17.53 9.93 16.92
C PHE A 158 -17.02 9.36 15.62
N ARG A 159 -17.23 8.06 15.43
CA ARG A 159 -17.05 7.38 14.15
C ARG A 159 -18.40 7.32 13.44
N SER A 160 -18.53 8.02 12.31
CA SER A 160 -19.71 7.89 11.45
C SER A 160 -19.48 6.84 10.37
N LYS A 161 -20.45 5.94 10.19
CA LYS A 161 -20.59 5.06 9.03
C LYS A 161 -21.89 5.42 8.33
N THR A 162 -21.84 6.04 7.16
CA THR A 162 -23.05 6.26 6.36
C THR A 162 -23.47 4.93 5.75
N LEU A 163 -24.39 4.23 6.41
CA LEU A 163 -25.04 3.06 5.86
C LEU A 163 -26.20 3.52 4.98
N ARG A 164 -26.15 3.11 3.72
CA ARG A 164 -27.35 2.98 2.88
C ARG A 164 -28.10 1.69 3.24
N ASP A 165 -28.14 1.37 4.54
CA ASP A 165 -28.79 0.19 5.09
C ASP A 165 -29.32 0.52 6.48
N GLU A 166 -30.63 0.62 6.57
CA GLU A 166 -31.38 0.93 7.77
C GLU A 166 -31.27 -0.23 8.76
N ARG A 167 -30.49 -0.07 9.83
CA ARG A 167 -30.80 -0.47 11.22
C ARG A 167 -29.53 -0.48 12.07
N MET A 168 -29.66 0.13 13.25
CA MET A 168 -28.75 0.11 14.40
C MET A 168 -27.48 0.95 14.29
N ALA A 169 -27.64 2.24 14.59
CA ALA A 169 -26.60 3.01 15.26
C ALA A 169 -26.47 2.51 16.71
N HIS A 170 -25.46 1.69 16.99
CA HIS A 170 -24.89 1.67 18.34
C HIS A 170 -23.78 2.72 18.39
N LEU A 171 -24.16 3.86 18.97
CA LEU A 171 -23.26 4.85 19.52
C LEU A 171 -22.61 4.21 20.75
N GLU A 172 -21.47 3.54 20.59
CA GLU A 172 -20.63 3.26 21.76
C GLU A 172 -19.83 4.52 22.07
N GLY A 173 -19.94 4.97 23.32
CA GLY A 173 -19.54 6.31 23.77
C GLY A 173 -18.42 6.33 24.77
#